data_AF-A0A349ZQ19-F1
#
_entry.id   AF-A0A349ZQ19-F1
#
_cell.length_a   1.000
_cell.length_b   1.000
_cell.length_c   1.000
_cell.angle_alpha   90.00
_cell.angle_beta   90.00
_cell.angle_gamma   90.00
#
_symmetry.space_group_name_H-M   'P 1'
#
loop_
_entity.id
_entity.type
_entity.pdbx_description
1 polymer ?
#
loop_
_entity_poly.entity_id
_entity_poly.type
_entity_poly.pdbx_seq_one_letter_code
_entity_poly.pdbx_strand_id
1 'polypeptide(L)'
;MVTAALNPGYTCVHSLFGIGNGSRLRYRVYMAGEEMKDKRKYIAGMIVLILCIAGFAAIYLSFSPKTDKSGGKSFELSASDGNRSIIYKGKTDALYLSGLMDQLAETDNFTYESLDGEFGGYITSVNGVSADSGQKTNWMVYVNGEFGQYGIDSQPVNDGDSFALRLESYE
;
A
#
# COMPACT_ATOMS: atom_id res chain seq x y z
N MET A 1 46.97 -13.94 -41.56
CA MET A 1 45.65 -13.73 -40.93
C MET A 1 45.91 -13.66 -39.42
N VAL A 2 45.95 -12.46 -38.83
CA VAL A 2 46.11 -12.29 -37.38
C VAL A 2 44.80 -11.73 -36.88
N THR A 3 43.98 -12.59 -36.28
CA THR A 3 42.69 -12.23 -35.70
C THR A 3 42.98 -11.65 -34.32
N ALA A 4 42.99 -10.32 -34.20
CA ALA A 4 42.99 -9.67 -32.90
C ALA A 4 41.56 -9.68 -32.34
N ALA A 5 41.39 -10.23 -31.14
CA ALA A 5 40.12 -10.22 -30.44
C ALA A 5 39.68 -8.78 -30.18
N LEU A 6 38.62 -8.33 -30.86
CA LEU A 6 37.99 -7.03 -30.62
C LEU A 6 37.13 -7.14 -29.36
N ASN A 7 37.46 -6.35 -28.35
CA ASN A 7 36.62 -6.09 -27.19
C ASN A 7 35.29 -5.46 -27.70
N PRO A 8 34.11 -5.84 -27.17
CA PRO A 8 32.82 -5.35 -27.68
C PRO A 8 32.65 -3.89 -27.26
N GLY A 9 33.04 -2.97 -28.15
CA GLY A 9 32.95 -1.53 -27.89
C GLY A 9 33.73 -0.63 -28.84
N TYR A 10 34.55 -1.18 -29.75
CA TYR A 10 35.34 -0.36 -30.69
C TYR A 10 35.00 -0.70 -32.13
N THR A 11 34.47 0.29 -32.87
CA THR A 11 34.30 0.22 -34.33
C THR A 11 35.52 0.86 -35.01
N CYS A 12 36.15 0.13 -35.92
CA CYS A 12 37.31 0.63 -36.68
C CYS A 12 36.82 1.34 -37.95
N VAL A 13 37.16 2.63 -38.12
CA VAL A 13 36.83 3.38 -39.33
C VAL A 13 38.11 3.62 -40.13
N HIS A 14 38.20 3.06 -41.33
CA HIS A 14 39.31 3.30 -42.26
C HIS A 14 38.94 4.44 -43.23
N SER A 15 39.72 5.52 -43.24
CA SER A 15 39.70 6.49 -44.34
C SER A 15 41.02 6.44 -45.10
N LEU A 16 40.93 6.35 -46.42
CA LEU A 16 42.06 6.33 -47.36
C LEU A 16 42.26 7.74 -47.91
N PHE A 17 43.39 8.38 -47.58
CA PHE A 17 43.90 9.51 -48.34
C PHE A 17 45.17 9.07 -49.06
N GLY A 18 45.16 9.12 -50.39
CA GLY A 18 46.34 8.87 -51.21
C GLY A 18 46.62 10.07 -52.11
N ILE A 19 47.81 10.66 -51.97
CA ILE A 19 48.51 11.36 -53.06
C ILE A 19 50.03 11.10 -52.93
N GLY A 20 50.59 10.48 -53.98
CA GLY A 20 51.85 10.89 -54.62
C GLY A 20 53.21 10.58 -53.97
N ASN A 21 53.92 9.64 -54.60
CA ASN A 21 55.39 9.49 -54.74
C ASN A 21 56.30 9.55 -53.50
N GLY A 22 56.80 8.36 -53.11
CA GLY A 22 58.18 8.21 -52.62
C GLY A 22 58.42 8.14 -51.11
N SER A 23 57.39 8.15 -50.25
CA SER A 23 57.60 8.15 -48.79
C SER A 23 56.70 7.15 -48.06
N ARG A 24 57.32 6.37 -47.15
CA ARG A 24 56.67 5.37 -46.26
C ARG A 24 55.33 5.88 -45.72
N LEU A 25 54.24 5.19 -46.08
CA LEU A 25 52.91 5.44 -45.55
C LEU A 25 52.91 5.14 -44.04
N ARG A 26 52.81 6.18 -43.20
CA ARG A 26 52.53 6.04 -41.78
C ARG A 26 51.02 6.06 -41.58
N TYR A 27 50.44 4.91 -41.28
CA TYR A 27 49.08 4.84 -40.78
C TYR A 27 49.06 5.40 -39.36
N ARG A 28 48.28 6.45 -39.12
CA ARG A 28 47.99 6.93 -37.77
C ARG A 28 46.57 6.49 -37.44
N VAL A 29 46.47 5.46 -36.59
CA VAL A 29 45.20 5.00 -36.04
C VAL A 29 44.70 6.06 -35.07
N TYR A 30 43.53 6.62 -35.33
CA TYR A 30 42.84 7.50 -34.39
C TYR A 30 41.75 6.68 -33.70
N MET A 31 41.90 6.46 -32.40
CA MET A 31 40.87 5.86 -31.56
C MET A 31 39.91 7.00 -31.15
N ALA A 32 38.69 7.00 -31.68
CA ALA A 32 37.65 7.89 -31.18
C ALA A 32 37.19 7.37 -29.81
N GLY A 33 37.59 8.06 -28.73
CA GLY A 33 37.10 7.76 -27.39
C GLY A 33 35.75 8.42 -27.16
N GLU A 34 34.76 7.66 -26.72
CA GLU A 34 33.48 8.23 -26.26
C GLU A 34 33.71 9.12 -25.03
N GLU A 35 33.20 10.35 -25.05
CA GLU A 35 33.18 11.22 -23.88
C GLU A 35 32.27 10.62 -22.80
N MET A 36 32.87 10.03 -21.77
CA MET A 36 32.15 9.51 -20.62
C MET A 36 31.78 10.65 -19.68
N LYS A 37 30.56 11.19 -19.84
CA LYS A 37 29.95 12.21 -18.98
C LYS A 37 30.18 11.89 -17.49
N ASP A 38 30.69 12.90 -16.78
CA ASP A 38 31.24 12.92 -15.41
C ASP A 38 30.60 11.93 -14.40
N LYS A 39 30.99 10.64 -14.50
CA LYS A 39 30.34 9.48 -13.85
C LYS A 39 30.31 9.53 -12.32
N ARG A 40 31.22 10.28 -11.71
CA ARG A 40 31.35 10.41 -10.24
C ARG A 40 30.09 11.03 -9.61
N LYS A 41 29.45 11.97 -10.30
CA LYS A 41 28.20 12.63 -9.85
C LYS A 41 27.01 11.68 -9.92
N TYR A 42 26.97 10.82 -10.94
CA TYR A 42 25.94 9.80 -11.10
C TYR A 42 26.07 8.67 -10.07
N ILE A 43 27.31 8.25 -9.77
CA ILE A 43 27.58 7.24 -8.73
C ILE A 43 27.17 7.78 -7.36
N ALA A 44 27.51 9.03 -7.04
CA ALA A 44 27.09 9.66 -5.79
C ALA A 44 25.56 9.75 -5.67
N GLY A 45 24.87 10.15 -6.75
CA GLY A 45 23.41 10.19 -6.77
C GLY A 45 22.76 8.82 -6.56
N MET A 46 23.33 7.76 -7.13
CA MET A 46 22.78 6.41 -6.97
C MET A 46 22.97 5.86 -5.55
N ILE A 47 24.08 6.18 -4.88
CA ILE A 47 24.29 5.80 -3.48
C ILE A 47 23.25 6.46 -2.58
N VAL A 48 22.98 7.75 -2.79
CA VAL A 48 21.95 8.49 -2.03
C VAL A 48 20.56 7.90 -2.26
N LEU A 49 20.22 7.55 -3.50
CA LEU A 49 18.93 6.93 -3.83
C LEU A 49 18.74 5.59 -3.11
N ILE A 50 19.76 4.74 -3.09
CA ILE A 50 19.72 3.45 -2.37
C ILE A 50 19.52 3.66 -0.87
N LEU A 51 20.19 4.65 -0.27
CA LEU A 51 20.02 4.99 1.14
C LEU A 51 18.61 5.50 1.44
N CYS A 52 18.03 6.32 0.55
CA CYS A 52 16.64 6.76 0.68
C CYS A 52 15.66 5.58 0.60
N ILE A 53 15.84 4.67 -0.36
CA ILE A 53 14.99 3.47 -0.50
C ILE A 53 15.11 2.58 0.74
N ALA A 54 16.33 2.34 1.23
CA ALA A 54 16.55 1.56 2.45
C ALA A 54 15.93 2.24 3.69
N GLY A 55 16.02 3.56 3.77
CA GLY A 55 15.39 4.34 4.84
C GLY A 55 13.86 4.26 4.79
N PHE A 56 13.27 4.46 3.62
CA PHE A 56 11.82 4.29 3.42
C PHE A 56 11.37 2.85 3.69
N ALA A 57 12.14 1.84 3.27
CA ALA A 57 11.85 0.45 3.58
C ALA A 57 11.96 0.15 5.08
N ALA A 58 12.92 0.73 5.80
CA ALA A 58 13.05 0.55 7.24
C ALA A 58 11.90 1.22 8.02
N ILE A 59 11.49 2.42 7.61
CA ILE A 59 10.30 3.08 8.15
C ILE A 59 9.06 2.24 7.84
N TYR A 60 8.87 1.84 6.58
CA TYR A 60 7.77 0.99 6.17
C TYR A 60 7.74 -0.30 6.99
N LEU A 61 8.84 -1.06 7.11
CA LEU A 61 8.88 -2.30 7.88
C LEU A 61 8.69 -2.11 9.39
N SER A 62 9.10 -0.96 9.95
CA SER A 62 8.93 -0.67 11.38
C SER A 62 7.51 -0.25 11.74
N PHE A 63 6.82 0.43 10.81
CA PHE A 63 5.47 0.95 10.98
C PHE A 63 4.40 0.13 10.23
N SER A 64 4.80 -0.87 9.46
CA SER A 64 3.89 -1.83 8.84
C SER A 64 3.22 -2.67 9.93
N PRO A 65 1.93 -3.01 9.77
CA PRO A 65 1.27 -3.96 10.66
C PRO A 65 2.08 -5.26 10.69
N LYS A 66 2.51 -5.67 11.89
CA LYS A 66 3.17 -6.96 12.05
C LYS A 66 2.13 -8.04 11.79
N THR A 67 2.28 -8.76 10.68
CA THR A 67 1.42 -9.88 10.34
C THR A 67 1.70 -11.02 11.31
N ASP A 68 0.75 -11.32 12.20
CA ASP A 68 0.75 -12.54 12.99
C ASP A 68 0.60 -13.76 12.07
N LYS A 69 1.24 -14.87 12.46
CA LYS A 69 1.46 -16.09 11.65
C LYS A 69 0.22 -16.95 11.39
N SER A 70 -0.97 -16.37 11.40
CA SER A 70 -2.21 -16.98 10.92
C SER A 70 -2.85 -15.94 10.02
N GLY A 71 -2.95 -16.24 8.72
CA GLY A 71 -3.63 -15.36 7.77
C GLY A 71 -4.97 -14.92 8.35
N GLY A 72 -5.17 -13.61 8.43
CA GLY A 72 -6.31 -12.95 9.03
C GLY A 72 -6.09 -11.45 8.96
N LYS A 73 -7.09 -10.72 8.46
CA LYS A 73 -7.09 -9.26 8.40
C LYS A 73 -7.15 -8.72 9.81
N SER A 74 -6.22 -7.84 10.17
CA SER A 74 -6.30 -7.07 11.42
C SER A 74 -7.52 -6.17 11.36
N PHE A 75 -8.22 -6.02 12.48
CA PHE A 75 -9.24 -5.01 12.61
C PHE A 75 -9.23 -4.38 14.00
N GLU A 76 -9.79 -3.18 14.07
CA GLU A 76 -10.23 -2.54 15.30
C GLU A 76 -11.67 -2.08 15.11
N LEU A 77 -12.59 -2.45 16.01
CA LEU A 77 -13.98 -2.03 15.98
C LEU A 77 -14.32 -1.34 17.30
N SER A 78 -14.74 -0.08 17.26
CA SER A 78 -15.25 0.64 18.44
C SER A 78 -16.77 0.75 18.40
N ALA A 79 -17.44 0.38 19.48
CA ALA A 79 -18.88 0.61 19.67
C ALA A 79 -19.09 1.69 20.75
N SER A 80 -19.71 2.81 20.38
CA SER A 80 -19.94 3.96 21.28
C SER A 80 -21.39 4.41 21.29
N ASP A 81 -22.00 4.46 22.47
CA ASP A 81 -23.36 4.99 22.70
C ASP A 81 -23.37 6.48 23.10
N GLY A 82 -22.21 7.15 23.02
CA GLY A 82 -21.99 8.53 23.47
C GLY A 82 -21.62 8.65 24.95
N ASN A 83 -21.99 7.69 25.80
CA ASN A 83 -21.63 7.64 27.22
C ASN A 83 -20.50 6.62 27.50
N ARG A 84 -20.51 5.51 26.78
CA ARG A 84 -19.58 4.39 26.88
C ARG A 84 -19.03 4.07 25.50
N SER A 85 -17.75 3.74 25.46
CA SER A 85 -17.06 3.26 24.25
C SER A 85 -16.31 1.98 24.59
N ILE A 86 -16.59 0.91 23.84
CA ILE A 86 -15.92 -0.39 23.95
C ILE A 86 -15.14 -0.62 22.67
N ILE A 87 -13.91 -1.12 22.78
CA ILE A 87 -13.03 -1.37 21.64
C ILE A 87 -12.72 -2.86 21.56
N TYR A 88 -13.00 -3.45 20.41
CA TYR A 88 -12.69 -4.82 20.03
C TYR A 88 -11.52 -4.81 19.05
N LYS A 89 -10.54 -5.69 19.23
CA LYS A 89 -9.37 -5.81 18.35
C LYS A 89 -9.09 -7.27 18.10
N GLY A 90 -8.69 -7.60 16.88
CA GLY A 90 -8.37 -8.99 16.56
C GLY A 90 -7.98 -9.21 15.12
N LYS A 91 -8.19 -10.45 14.70
CA LYS A 91 -7.93 -10.96 13.35
C LYS A 91 -9.22 -11.57 12.81
N THR A 92 -9.53 -11.32 11.55
CA THR A 92 -10.74 -11.83 10.89
C THR A 92 -10.47 -12.24 9.45
N ASP A 93 -11.14 -13.31 9.02
CA ASP A 93 -11.22 -13.70 7.61
C ASP A 93 -12.51 -13.22 6.94
N ALA A 94 -13.41 -12.54 7.67
CA ALA A 94 -14.65 -12.03 7.13
C ALA A 94 -14.41 -11.11 5.92
N LEU A 95 -15.22 -11.25 4.88
CA LEU A 95 -15.15 -10.40 3.69
C LEU A 95 -15.83 -9.05 3.93
N TYR A 96 -16.90 -9.05 4.73
CA TYR A 96 -17.75 -7.89 5.01
C TYR A 96 -17.94 -7.67 6.51
N LEU A 97 -18.36 -6.45 6.87
CA LEU A 97 -18.50 -6.01 8.26
C LEU A 97 -19.50 -6.87 9.07
N SER A 98 -20.60 -7.33 8.46
CA SER A 98 -21.56 -8.24 9.10
C SER A 98 -20.88 -9.51 9.59
N GLY A 99 -20.09 -10.18 8.74
CA GLY A 99 -19.36 -11.40 9.12
C GLY A 99 -18.30 -11.15 10.20
N LEU A 100 -17.71 -9.96 10.25
CA LEU A 100 -16.83 -9.57 11.35
C LEU A 100 -17.62 -9.41 12.66
N MET A 101 -18.78 -8.75 12.60
CA MET A 101 -19.66 -8.56 13.76
C MET A 101 -20.24 -9.88 14.27
N ASP A 102 -20.56 -10.83 13.38
CA ASP A 102 -20.97 -12.19 13.74
C ASP A 102 -19.87 -12.93 14.49
N GLN A 103 -18.62 -12.87 14.00
CA GLN A 103 -17.48 -13.47 14.69
C GLN A 103 -17.29 -12.88 16.09
N LEU A 104 -17.38 -11.55 16.22
CA LEU A 104 -17.31 -10.89 17.52
C LEU A 104 -18.44 -11.32 18.45
N ALA A 105 -19.66 -11.54 17.92
CA ALA A 105 -20.79 -12.02 18.72
C ALA A 105 -20.61 -13.45 19.23
N GLU A 106 -19.81 -14.27 18.55
CA GLU A 106 -19.48 -15.63 18.97
C GLU A 106 -18.30 -15.69 19.96
N THR A 107 -17.27 -14.86 19.77
CA THR A 107 -16.00 -14.96 20.53
C THR A 107 -15.87 -13.99 21.69
N ASP A 108 -16.57 -12.86 21.62
CA ASP A 108 -16.46 -11.75 22.55
C ASP A 108 -17.82 -11.40 23.14
N ASN A 109 -17.83 -10.55 24.17
CA ASN A 109 -19.07 -10.00 24.72
C ASN A 109 -19.56 -8.82 23.86
N PHE A 110 -19.78 -9.09 22.58
CA PHE A 110 -20.36 -8.17 21.61
C PHE A 110 -21.75 -8.68 21.23
N THR A 111 -22.74 -7.79 21.18
CA THR A 111 -24.06 -8.13 20.64
C THR A 111 -24.50 -7.05 19.68
N TYR A 112 -25.22 -7.43 18.65
CA TYR A 112 -25.83 -6.48 17.74
C TYR A 112 -27.13 -7.03 17.16
N GLU A 113 -28.00 -6.11 16.74
CA GLU A 113 -29.18 -6.42 15.94
C GLU A 113 -29.15 -5.55 14.69
N SER A 114 -29.66 -6.10 13.59
CA SER A 114 -29.74 -5.40 12.32
C SER A 114 -31.02 -5.77 11.57
N LEU A 115 -31.43 -4.88 10.67
CA LEU A 115 -32.51 -5.12 9.73
C LEU A 115 -32.02 -4.92 8.31
N ASP A 116 -32.58 -5.68 7.39
CA ASP A 116 -32.33 -5.51 5.97
C ASP A 116 -33.04 -4.24 5.46
N GLY A 117 -32.37 -3.52 4.55
CA GLY A 117 -32.89 -2.32 3.91
C GLY A 117 -32.57 -2.30 2.42
N GLU A 118 -33.13 -1.32 1.71
CA GLU A 118 -32.92 -1.14 0.26
C GLU A 118 -31.44 -0.91 -0.11
N PHE A 119 -30.67 -0.34 0.80
CA PHE A 119 -29.24 -0.01 0.62
C PHE A 119 -28.29 -0.95 1.38
N GLY A 120 -28.79 -2.10 1.81
CA GLY A 120 -28.07 -3.07 2.65
C GLY A 120 -28.51 -3.04 4.11
N GLY A 121 -27.92 -3.94 4.90
CA GLY A 121 -28.25 -4.09 6.31
C GLY A 121 -27.82 -2.86 7.13
N TYR A 122 -28.69 -2.43 8.05
CA TYR A 122 -28.39 -1.37 9.01
C TYR A 122 -28.57 -1.87 10.43
N ILE A 123 -27.81 -1.27 11.34
CA ILE A 123 -27.74 -1.69 12.75
C ILE A 123 -28.87 -1.01 13.53
N THR A 124 -29.64 -1.79 14.28
CA THR A 124 -30.70 -1.29 15.17
C THR A 124 -30.29 -1.27 16.63
N SER A 125 -29.34 -2.12 17.03
CA SER A 125 -28.85 -2.22 18.40
C SER A 125 -27.41 -2.68 18.45
N VAL A 126 -26.62 -2.16 19.39
CA VAL A 126 -25.28 -2.65 19.72
C VAL A 126 -25.13 -2.73 21.23
N ASN A 127 -24.63 -3.86 21.74
CA ASN A 127 -24.39 -4.11 23.17
C ASN A 127 -25.59 -3.79 24.06
N GLY A 128 -26.80 -4.10 23.57
CA GLY A 128 -28.07 -3.86 24.27
C GLY A 128 -28.58 -2.41 24.21
N VAL A 129 -27.97 -1.52 23.43
CA VAL A 129 -28.42 -0.14 23.23
C VAL A 129 -29.02 0.01 21.84
N SER A 130 -30.36 0.16 21.79
CA SER A 130 -31.10 0.36 20.56
C SER A 130 -31.12 1.81 20.10
N ALA A 131 -31.13 2.01 18.78
CA ALA A 131 -31.51 3.28 18.18
C ALA A 131 -32.98 3.61 18.52
N ASP A 132 -33.27 4.88 18.76
CA ASP A 132 -34.59 5.35 19.16
C ASP A 132 -35.09 6.40 18.15
N SER A 133 -36.14 6.02 17.42
CA SER A 133 -36.80 6.91 16.44
C SER A 133 -37.43 8.15 17.09
N GLY A 134 -37.89 8.06 18.34
CA GLY A 134 -38.43 9.20 19.09
C GLY A 134 -37.36 10.21 19.49
N GLN A 135 -36.13 9.75 19.70
CA GLN A 135 -34.94 10.58 19.96
C GLN A 135 -34.14 10.88 18.71
N LYS A 136 -34.59 10.40 17.54
CA LYS A 136 -33.93 10.58 16.25
C LYS A 136 -32.46 10.16 16.27
N THR A 137 -32.19 9.02 16.88
CA THR A 137 -30.85 8.41 16.91
C THR A 137 -30.74 7.25 15.93
N ASN A 138 -29.54 7.02 15.41
CA ASN A 138 -29.21 5.87 14.59
C ASN A 138 -27.77 5.40 14.85
N TRP A 139 -27.50 4.12 14.60
CA TRP A 139 -26.14 3.56 14.63
C TRP A 139 -25.45 3.83 13.29
N MET A 140 -24.54 4.80 13.31
CA MET A 140 -23.71 5.17 12.18
C MET A 140 -22.45 4.31 12.12
N VAL A 141 -22.11 3.87 10.91
CA VAL A 141 -20.88 3.11 10.65
C VAL A 141 -19.85 4.04 10.03
N TYR A 142 -18.66 4.05 10.61
CA TYR A 142 -17.49 4.73 10.07
C TYR A 142 -16.39 3.73 9.76
N VAL A 143 -15.67 3.95 8.67
CA VAL A 143 -14.55 3.12 8.21
C VAL A 143 -13.35 4.02 8.05
N ASN A 144 -12.27 3.74 8.77
CA ASN A 144 -11.03 4.52 8.78
C ASN A 144 -11.26 6.03 9.06
N GLY A 145 -12.26 6.34 9.88
CA GLY A 145 -12.63 7.70 10.26
C GLY A 145 -13.59 8.41 9.30
N GLU A 146 -13.92 7.82 8.16
CA GLU A 146 -14.88 8.35 7.19
C GLU A 146 -16.23 7.65 7.31
N PHE A 147 -17.31 8.33 6.93
CA PHE A 147 -18.65 7.73 6.95
C PHE A 147 -18.73 6.56 5.97
N GLY A 148 -19.24 5.42 6.44
CA GLY A 148 -19.40 4.21 5.64
C GLY A 148 -20.35 4.42 4.47
N GLN A 149 -19.97 3.96 3.29
CA GLN A 149 -20.74 4.16 2.05
C GLN A 149 -21.59 2.94 1.67
N TYR A 150 -21.51 1.87 2.46
CA TYR A 150 -22.17 0.58 2.21
C TYR A 150 -22.91 0.11 3.46
N GLY A 151 -23.95 -0.70 3.27
CA GLY A 151 -24.56 -1.47 4.35
C GLY A 151 -23.58 -2.48 4.96
N ILE A 152 -23.87 -2.95 6.18
CA ILE A 152 -22.95 -3.83 6.93
C ILE A 152 -22.65 -5.15 6.22
N ASP A 153 -23.58 -5.63 5.38
CA ASP A 153 -23.53 -6.85 4.60
C ASP A 153 -22.67 -6.74 3.32
N SER A 154 -22.35 -5.52 2.90
CA SER A 154 -21.56 -5.24 1.71
C SER A 154 -20.33 -4.37 1.95
N GLN A 155 -20.18 -3.81 3.15
CA GLN A 155 -19.03 -3.02 3.58
C GLN A 155 -17.79 -3.92 3.68
N PRO A 156 -16.78 -3.78 2.79
CA PRO A 156 -15.61 -4.66 2.80
C PRO A 156 -14.78 -4.49 4.06
N VAL A 157 -14.15 -5.58 4.47
CA VAL A 157 -13.12 -5.60 5.54
C VAL A 157 -11.76 -5.83 4.89
N ASN A 158 -10.85 -4.87 5.04
CA ASN A 158 -9.46 -4.95 4.61
C ASN A 158 -8.52 -5.13 5.81
N ASP A 159 -7.30 -5.57 5.54
CA ASP A 159 -6.29 -5.70 6.60
C ASP A 159 -5.92 -4.33 7.18
N GLY A 160 -6.11 -4.18 8.48
CA GLY A 160 -5.81 -2.95 9.20
C GLY A 160 -6.96 -1.95 9.29
N ASP A 161 -8.15 -2.29 8.80
CA ASP A 161 -9.31 -1.40 8.87
C ASP A 161 -9.73 -1.10 10.32
N SER A 162 -10.10 0.15 10.54
CA SER A 162 -10.73 0.63 11.77
C SER A 162 -12.20 0.94 11.53
N PHE A 163 -13.09 0.27 12.25
CA PHE A 163 -14.52 0.48 12.22
C PHE A 163 -14.98 1.21 13.47
N ALA A 164 -15.92 2.15 13.32
CA ALA A 164 -16.63 2.71 14.46
C ALA A 164 -18.15 2.63 14.26
N LEU A 165 -18.81 1.99 15.21
CA LEU A 165 -20.26 2.01 15.38
C LEU A 165 -20.57 3.11 16.40
N ARG A 166 -21.28 4.15 15.98
CA ARG A 166 -21.60 5.30 16.84
C ARG A 166 -23.09 5.54 16.84
N LEU A 167 -23.69 5.59 18.03
CA LEU A 167 -25.04 6.06 18.19
C LEU A 167 -25.04 7.59 18.08
N GLU A 168 -25.64 8.12 17.01
CA GLU A 168 -25.64 9.55 16.71
C GLU A 168 -27.07 10.04 16.48
N SER A 169 -27.33 11.29 16.88
CA SER A 169 -28.57 12.01 16.53
C SER A 169 -28.43 12.64 15.14
N TYR A 170 -29.51 12.65 14.36
CA TYR A 170 -29.55 13.26 13.02
C TYR A 170 -30.34 14.59 12.97
N GLU A 171 -30.48 15.26 14.11
CA GLU A 171 -31.02 16.64 14.21
C GLU A 171 -29.94 17.73 14.29
#